data_AF-A0A7W1P2Z8-F1
#
_entry.id   AF-A0A7W1P2Z8-F1
#
_cell.length_a   1.000
_cell.length_b   1.000
_cell.length_c   1.000
_cell.angle_alpha   90.00
_cell.angle_beta   90.00
_cell.angle_gamma   90.00
#
_symmetry.space_group_name_H-M   'P 1'
#
loop_
_entity.id
_entity.type
_entity.pdbx_description
1 polymer ?
#
loop_
_entity_poly.entity_id
_entity_poly.type
_entity_poly.pdbx_seq_one_letter_code
_entity_poly.pdbx_strand_id
1 'polypeptide(L)'
;MTRLLFLSLLTLAAPLVFAEWRTAESGWQYEFPRDHHSHPEFKTEWWYFTGKLTAPTGERFGYQLTFFRQGIRSAAERDPQASRFIVNDLKFAH
;
A
#
# COMPACT_ATOMS: atom_id res chain seq x y z
N MET A 1 20.80 54.79 -22.89
CA MET A 1 22.04 54.03 -22.66
C MET A 1 21.74 52.99 -21.57
N THR A 2 21.98 51.72 -21.92
CA THR A 2 22.10 50.56 -21.03
C THR A 2 20.88 50.11 -20.21
N ARG A 3 20.02 49.32 -20.87
CA ARG A 3 19.07 48.39 -20.23
C ARG A 3 19.86 47.30 -19.48
N LEU A 4 19.73 47.19 -18.16
CA LEU A 4 20.15 46.00 -17.42
C LEU A 4 18.97 45.02 -17.37
N LEU A 5 19.07 43.95 -18.14
CA LEU A 5 18.20 42.78 -18.06
C LEU A 5 18.59 41.96 -16.83
N PHE A 6 17.73 41.93 -15.81
CA PHE A 6 17.78 40.92 -14.76
C PHE A 6 17.26 39.60 -15.35
N LEU A 7 18.15 38.66 -15.65
CA LEU A 7 17.77 37.28 -15.95
C LEU A 7 17.51 36.56 -14.61
N SER A 8 16.23 36.50 -14.22
CA SER A 8 15.75 35.62 -13.17
C SER A 8 15.79 34.18 -13.70
N LEU A 9 16.81 33.41 -13.35
CA LEU A 9 16.83 31.97 -13.63
C LEU A 9 15.89 31.27 -12.64
N LEU A 10 14.62 31.13 -13.02
CA LEU A 10 13.66 30.31 -12.29
C LEU A 10 14.01 28.84 -12.55
N THR A 11 14.78 28.22 -11.67
CA THR A 11 14.97 26.77 -11.68
C THR A 11 13.63 26.12 -11.40
N LEU A 12 13.01 25.57 -12.45
CA LEU A 12 11.85 24.70 -12.35
C LEU A 12 12.32 23.41 -11.66
N ALA A 13 12.25 23.37 -10.33
CA ALA A 13 12.38 22.12 -9.59
C ALA A 13 11.14 21.28 -9.90
N ALA A 14 11.20 20.50 -10.99
CA ALA A 14 10.23 19.45 -11.21
C ALA A 14 10.34 18.50 -10.00
N PRO A 15 9.25 18.23 -9.27
CA PRO A 15 9.31 17.22 -8.23
C PRO A 15 9.75 15.91 -8.90
N LEU A 16 10.85 15.33 -8.43
CA LEU A 16 11.10 13.92 -8.68
C LEU A 16 9.93 13.18 -8.07
N VAL A 17 9.00 12.72 -8.91
CA VAL A 17 7.94 11.80 -8.50
C VAL A 17 8.62 10.47 -8.27
N PHE A 18 9.11 10.25 -7.05
CA PHE A 18 9.45 8.91 -6.62
C PHE A 18 8.16 8.12 -6.57
N ALA A 19 8.19 6.91 -7.10
CA ALA A 19 7.08 5.99 -7.05
C ALA A 19 6.84 5.62 -5.58
N GLU A 20 5.87 6.29 -4.96
CA GLU A 20 5.68 6.22 -3.51
C GLU A 20 4.36 5.53 -3.18
N TRP A 21 4.41 4.64 -2.19
CA TRP A 21 3.22 4.07 -1.60
C TRP A 21 2.43 5.18 -0.91
N ARG A 22 1.11 5.07 -0.89
CA ARG A 22 0.26 6.03 -0.17
C ARG A 22 0.62 6.01 1.32
N THR A 23 0.81 7.19 1.90
CA THR A 23 0.98 7.34 3.34
C THR A 23 -0.39 7.27 4.02
N ALA A 24 -0.45 6.60 5.18
CA ALA A 24 -1.65 6.56 6.01
C ALA A 24 -1.81 7.89 6.75
N GLU A 25 -2.51 8.83 6.12
CA GLU A 25 -2.83 10.13 6.68
C GLU A 25 -4.14 10.10 7.48
N SER A 26 -4.33 11.08 8.38
CA SER A 26 -5.59 11.27 9.09
C SER A 26 -6.72 11.71 8.15
N GLY A 27 -7.97 11.42 8.51
CA GLY A 27 -9.15 11.90 7.77
C GLY A 27 -9.66 10.94 6.69
N TRP A 28 -9.19 9.69 6.69
CA TRP A 28 -9.70 8.65 5.80
C TRP A 28 -11.23 8.53 5.92
N GLN A 29 -11.93 8.78 4.81
CA GLN A 29 -13.38 8.59 4.72
C GLN A 29 -13.64 7.14 4.36
N TYR A 30 -14.06 6.35 5.34
CA TYR A 30 -14.35 4.94 5.14
C TYR A 30 -15.60 4.76 4.29
N GLU A 31 -15.48 3.99 3.23
CA GLU A 31 -16.57 3.65 2.32
C GLU A 31 -16.70 2.14 2.20
N PHE A 32 -17.84 1.59 2.59
CA PHE A 32 -18.10 0.15 2.51
C PHE A 32 -19.14 -0.13 1.43
N PRO A 33 -18.96 -1.19 0.60
CA PRO A 33 -18.02 -2.30 0.79
C PRO A 33 -16.60 -2.11 0.20
N ARG A 34 -16.28 -0.95 -0.38
CA ARG A 34 -14.97 -0.68 -1.00
C ARG A 34 -13.82 -1.04 -0.07
N ASP A 35 -13.85 -0.52 1.17
CA ASP A 35 -12.79 -0.66 2.17
C ASP A 35 -12.79 -2.02 2.90
N HIS A 36 -13.65 -2.97 2.51
CA HIS A 36 -13.49 -4.37 2.90
C HIS A 36 -12.39 -5.09 2.09
N HIS A 37 -12.04 -4.56 0.91
CA HIS A 37 -11.13 -5.21 -0.04
C HIS A 37 -9.67 -4.83 0.24
N SER A 38 -8.76 -5.26 -0.64
CA SER A 38 -7.36 -4.89 -0.56
C SER A 38 -7.13 -3.44 -0.98
N HIS A 39 -6.17 -2.80 -0.31
CA HIS A 39 -5.68 -1.45 -0.56
C HIS A 39 -4.23 -1.52 -1.08
N PRO A 40 -4.04 -1.89 -2.38
CA PRO A 40 -2.72 -2.12 -2.96
C PRO A 40 -1.86 -0.86 -3.08
N GLU A 41 -2.44 0.33 -2.92
CA GLU A 41 -1.72 1.60 -2.91
C GLU A 41 -0.86 1.80 -1.67
N PHE A 42 -1.13 1.07 -0.57
CA PHE A 42 -0.32 1.09 0.64
C PHE A 42 0.78 0.03 0.56
N LYS A 43 1.91 0.27 1.25
CA LYS A 43 3.03 -0.69 1.24
C LYS A 43 2.73 -1.96 2.04
N THR A 44 1.95 -1.84 3.12
CA THR A 44 1.69 -2.95 4.04
C THR A 44 0.19 -3.07 4.26
N GLU A 45 -0.30 -4.30 4.27
CA GLU A 45 -1.70 -4.61 4.55
C GLU A 45 -1.81 -5.93 5.30
N TRP A 46 -2.79 -6.04 6.18
CA TRP A 46 -3.06 -7.26 6.94
C TRP A 46 -4.55 -7.49 7.16
N TRP A 47 -4.91 -8.77 7.29
CA TRP A 47 -6.22 -9.20 7.78
C TRP A 47 -6.00 -10.12 8.96
N TYR A 48 -6.54 -9.75 10.13
CA TYR A 48 -6.34 -10.48 11.36
C TYR A 48 -7.67 -11.03 11.90
N PHE A 49 -7.78 -12.35 11.89
CA PHE A 49 -8.93 -13.08 12.41
C PHE A 49 -8.56 -13.74 13.73
N THR A 50 -9.37 -13.50 14.74
CA THR A 50 -9.27 -14.20 16.02
C THR A 50 -10.64 -14.67 16.44
N GLY A 51 -10.70 -15.79 17.14
CA GLY A 51 -11.97 -16.29 17.60
C GLY A 51 -11.86 -17.43 18.59
N LYS A 52 -13.05 -17.81 19.08
CA LYS A 52 -13.23 -18.91 20.01
C LYS A 52 -14.21 -19.89 19.37
N LEU A 53 -13.87 -21.17 19.41
CA LEU A 53 -14.70 -22.26 18.93
C LEU A 53 -15.11 -23.12 20.13
N THR A 54 -16.30 -23.69 20.05
CA THR A 54 -16.75 -24.71 21.00
C THR A 54 -17.10 -25.95 20.19
N ALA A 55 -16.44 -27.08 20.49
CA ALA A 55 -16.71 -28.34 19.85
C ALA A 55 -18.07 -28.91 20.33
N PRO A 56 -18.70 -29.81 19.56
CA PRO A 56 -19.91 -30.49 20.00
C PRO A 56 -19.77 -31.24 21.34
N THR A 57 -18.55 -31.66 21.70
CA THR A 57 -18.20 -32.29 22.98
C THR A 57 -18.09 -31.30 24.16
N GLY A 58 -18.20 -29.99 23.90
CA GLY A 58 -18.09 -28.93 24.91
C GLY A 58 -16.67 -28.37 25.11
N GLU A 59 -15.66 -28.98 24.50
CA GLU A 59 -14.27 -28.45 24.51
C GLU A 59 -14.20 -27.07 23.84
N ARG A 60 -13.36 -26.18 24.39
CA ARG A 60 -13.19 -24.81 23.91
C ARG A 60 -11.82 -24.64 23.28
N PHE A 61 -11.78 -24.06 22.09
CA PHE A 61 -10.56 -23.76 21.35
C PHE A 61 -10.46 -22.27 21.07
N GLY A 62 -9.25 -21.73 21.16
CA GLY A 62 -8.93 -20.43 20.56
C GLY A 62 -8.29 -20.65 19.19
N TYR A 63 -8.56 -19.75 18.26
CA TYR A 63 -7.80 -19.69 17.02
C TYR A 63 -7.38 -18.27 16.70
N GLN A 64 -6.31 -18.18 15.93
CA GLN A 64 -5.84 -16.97 15.27
C GLN A 64 -5.52 -17.34 13.83
N LEU A 65 -5.70 -16.40 12.91
CA LEU A 65 -5.28 -16.49 11.52
C LEU A 65 -4.95 -15.09 11.05
N THR A 66 -3.74 -14.88 10.56
CA THR A 66 -3.32 -13.58 10.03
C THR A 66 -2.81 -13.71 8.61
N PHE A 67 -3.32 -12.90 7.69
CA PHE A 67 -2.75 -12.72 6.35
C PHE A 67 -1.98 -11.41 6.29
N PHE A 68 -0.83 -11.43 5.65
CA PHE A 68 0.02 -10.27 5.45
C PHE A 68 0.29 -10.07 3.95
N ARG A 69 0.31 -8.81 3.52
CA ARG A 69 0.85 -8.37 2.23
C ARG A 69 1.90 -7.28 2.47
N GLN A 70 3.09 -7.49 1.92
CA GLN A 70 4.15 -6.49 1.86
C GLN A 70 4.45 -6.16 0.39
N GLY A 71 4.19 -4.93 -0.01
CA GLY A 71 4.52 -4.42 -1.34
C GLY A 71 6.04 -4.35 -1.55
N ILE A 72 6.48 -4.94 -2.66
CA ILE A 72 7.88 -4.89 -3.15
C ILE A 72 8.01 -3.80 -4.22
N ARG A 73 7.03 -3.70 -5.13
CA ARG A 73 6.97 -2.70 -6.21
C ARG A 73 5.62 -1.98 -6.21
N SER A 74 5.66 -0.67 -6.04
CA SER A 74 4.51 0.22 -6.11
C SER A 74 3.93 0.24 -7.52
N ALA A 75 2.69 0.73 -7.67
CA ALA A 75 2.01 0.78 -8.96
C ALA A 75 2.83 1.54 -10.03
N ALA A 76 3.52 2.62 -9.64
CA ALA A 76 4.35 3.41 -10.55
C ALA A 76 5.67 2.73 -10.94
N GLU A 77 6.15 1.74 -10.16
CA GLU A 77 7.35 0.96 -10.51
C GLU A 77 7.05 -0.24 -11.42
N ARG A 78 5.77 -0.59 -11.60
CA ARG A 78 5.36 -1.78 -12.36
C ARG A 78 5.41 -1.48 -13.86
N ASP A 79 6.25 -2.23 -14.55
CA ASP A 79 6.30 -2.24 -16.02
C ASP A 79 5.23 -3.21 -16.56
N PRO A 80 4.27 -2.75 -17.39
CA PRO A 80 3.27 -3.61 -18.00
C PRO A 80 3.85 -4.72 -18.89
N GLN A 81 5.07 -4.55 -19.40
CA GLN A 81 5.76 -5.54 -20.22
C GLN A 81 6.64 -6.50 -19.41
N ALA A 82 6.72 -6.33 -18.08
CA ALA A 82 7.50 -7.20 -17.23
C ALA A 82 6.97 -8.65 -17.24
N SER A 83 7.86 -9.59 -16.97
CA SER A 83 7.50 -11.00 -16.80
C SER A 83 6.41 -11.18 -15.75
N ARG A 84 5.42 -12.05 -16.05
CA ARG A 84 4.37 -12.45 -15.09
C ARG A 84 4.90 -13.08 -13.79
N PHE A 85 6.16 -13.49 -13.77
CA PHE A 85 6.82 -14.09 -12.61
C PHE A 85 7.51 -13.06 -11.71
N ILE A 86 7.46 -11.78 -12.05
CA ILE A 86 8.01 -10.74 -11.19
C ILE A 86 7.16 -10.61 -9.92
N VAL A 87 7.82 -10.52 -8.77
CA VAL A 87 7.14 -10.40 -7.49
C VAL A 87 6.88 -8.92 -7.20
N ASN A 88 5.61 -8.53 -7.24
CA ASN A 88 5.18 -7.17 -6.88
C ASN A 88 4.81 -7.04 -5.40
N ASP A 89 4.39 -8.15 -4.79
CA ASP A 89 3.90 -8.24 -3.43
C ASP A 89 4.37 -9.58 -2.81
N LEU A 90 4.91 -9.53 -1.59
CA LEU A 90 5.15 -10.70 -0.76
C LEU A 90 3.90 -10.97 0.08
N LYS A 91 3.33 -12.16 -0.03
CA LYS A 91 2.13 -12.59 0.72
C LYS A 91 2.47 -13.80 1.57
N PHE A 92 2.06 -13.78 2.84
CA PHE A 92 2.30 -14.86 3.79
C PHE A 92 1.24 -14.88 4.90
N ALA A 93 1.21 -15.93 5.71
CA ALA A 93 0.23 -16.10 6.78
C ALA A 93 0.83 -16.76 8.03
N HIS A 94 0.18 -16.56 9.17
CA HIS A 94 0.44 -17.20 10.46
C HIS A 94 -0.85 -17.78 11.04
#